data_AF-A0A1E3V796-F1
#
_entry.id   AF-A0A1E3V796-F1
#
_cell.length_a   1.000
_cell.length_b   1.000
_cell.length_c   1.000
_cell.angle_alpha   90.00
_cell.angle_beta   90.00
_cell.angle_gamma   90.00
#
_symmetry.space_group_name_H-M   'P 1'
#
loop_
_entity.id
_entity.type
_entity.pdbx_description
1 polymer ?
#
loop_
_entity_poly.entity_id
_entity_poly.type
_entity_poly.pdbx_seq_one_letter_code
_entity_poly.pdbx_strand_id
1 'polypeptide(L)'
;MKVETQEHVDHRIVYLVDQMDSVSTMPDPGPSHIEMHLSGLQASSLYRNIFIPVYTEDDEARFFLQHLLDYISKTLDTGFASAKNLLHFVEANIGSDALTSLFRDLKMNQSSMRSICILDGDQMSDPKHHIIALPGGSPPDRMFSIFLRELMTGEAHNAFWHEVQAFGYSKLTASDVLKDFDSIAEKIAEEKSAGRSTHGLQRILSKAHFKEHRAFYDLVRKAWLVNEGSQAAIRKFRNELFAAFKKTAAFHSIDARIWPQLTTEAAA
;
A
#
# COMPACT_ATOMS: atom_id res chain seq x y z
N MET A 1 39.04 -18.97 -15.10
CA MET A 1 37.62 -18.58 -15.09
C MET A 1 36.81 -19.83 -14.76
N LYS A 2 36.39 -19.99 -13.50
CA LYS A 2 35.45 -21.04 -13.09
C LYS A 2 34.33 -20.33 -12.34
N VAL A 3 33.13 -20.48 -12.89
CA VAL A 3 31.88 -20.02 -12.31
C VAL A 3 31.49 -21.07 -11.28
N GLU A 4 31.46 -20.71 -10.00
CA GLU A 4 30.83 -21.52 -8.96
C GLU A 4 29.33 -21.22 -8.97
N THR A 5 28.56 -22.17 -9.50
CA THR A 5 27.13 -22.28 -9.26
C THR A 5 26.93 -22.75 -7.81
N GLN A 6 26.39 -21.88 -6.95
CA GLN A 6 25.87 -22.28 -5.64
C GLN A 6 24.65 -23.19 -5.84
N GLU A 7 24.77 -24.46 -5.47
CA GLU A 7 23.64 -25.37 -5.33
C GLU A 7 22.79 -24.94 -4.12
N HIS A 8 21.50 -24.69 -4.34
CA HIS A 8 20.52 -24.49 -3.28
C HIS A 8 20.19 -25.87 -2.69
N VAL A 9 20.73 -26.19 -1.50
CA VAL A 9 20.35 -27.39 -0.75
C VAL A 9 19.04 -27.12 -0.02
N ASP A 10 18.00 -27.88 -0.36
CA ASP A 10 16.70 -27.78 0.31
C ASP A 10 16.78 -28.51 1.67
N HIS A 11 16.96 -27.75 2.75
CA HIS A 11 17.10 -28.30 4.09
C HIS A 11 15.73 -28.63 4.69
N ARG A 12 15.42 -29.92 4.82
CA ARG A 12 14.21 -30.37 5.50
C ARG A 12 14.40 -30.34 7.02
N ILE A 13 13.76 -29.39 7.68
CA ILE A 13 13.73 -29.29 9.15
C ILE A 13 12.62 -30.20 9.69
N VAL A 14 12.98 -31.10 10.62
CA VAL A 14 12.02 -31.91 11.38
C VAL A 14 12.18 -31.54 12.84
N TYR A 15 11.13 -30.97 13.44
CA TYR A 15 11.13 -30.58 14.84
C TYR A 15 10.31 -31.59 15.65
N LEU A 16 10.94 -32.19 16.65
CA LEU A 16 10.33 -33.20 17.52
C LEU A 16 9.87 -32.54 18.82
N VAL A 17 8.66 -32.85 19.22
CA VAL A 17 8.03 -32.37 20.46
C VAL A 17 7.82 -33.54 21.39
N ASP A 18 8.41 -33.44 22.58
CA ASP A 18 8.20 -34.38 23.68
C ASP A 18 6.83 -34.13 24.32
N GLN A 19 5.98 -35.16 24.31
CA GLN A 19 4.65 -35.15 24.92
C GLN A 19 4.64 -35.89 26.27
N MET A 20 5.81 -36.13 26.86
CA MET A 20 6.08 -36.93 28.07
C MET A 20 5.93 -38.44 27.89
N ASP A 21 4.88 -38.90 27.19
CA ASP A 21 4.59 -40.32 26.95
C ASP A 21 4.91 -40.79 25.53
N SER A 22 5.19 -39.83 24.64
CA SER A 22 5.36 -40.05 23.21
C SER A 22 6.13 -38.89 22.59
N VAL A 23 6.63 -39.10 21.36
CA VAL A 23 7.27 -38.06 20.56
C VAL A 23 6.41 -37.79 19.34
N SER A 24 6.13 -36.51 19.10
CA SER A 24 5.35 -36.05 17.95
C SER A 24 6.19 -35.11 17.08
N THR A 25 5.87 -35.00 15.79
CA THR A 25 6.51 -34.04 14.87
C THR A 25 5.67 -32.79 14.76
N MET A 26 6.29 -31.61 14.89
CA MET A 26 5.61 -30.34 14.61
C MET A 26 5.35 -30.20 13.10
N PRO A 27 4.11 -29.87 12.68
CA PRO A 27 3.81 -29.62 11.27
C PRO A 27 4.43 -28.29 10.82
N ASP A 28 5.07 -28.30 9.63
CA ASP A 28 5.73 -27.14 9.01
C ASP A 28 6.56 -26.28 9.98
N PRO A 29 7.58 -26.88 10.63
CA PRO A 29 8.33 -26.21 11.67
C PRO A 29 9.11 -25.04 11.06
N GLY A 30 8.92 -23.85 11.64
CA GLY A 30 9.81 -22.74 11.35
C GLY A 30 10.05 -21.87 12.57
N PRO A 31 10.90 -20.85 12.43
CA PRO A 31 11.54 -20.19 13.57
C PRO A 31 10.56 -19.72 14.65
N SER A 32 9.48 -19.04 14.26
CA SER A 32 8.50 -18.53 15.21
C SER A 32 7.65 -19.62 15.86
N HIS A 33 7.33 -20.72 15.17
CA HIS A 33 6.62 -21.85 15.79
C HIS A 33 7.49 -22.55 16.85
N ILE A 34 8.78 -22.69 16.55
CA ILE A 34 9.77 -23.26 17.47
C ILE A 34 9.96 -22.35 18.67
N GLU A 35 10.14 -21.04 18.47
CA GLU A 35 10.29 -20.07 19.56
C GLU A 35 9.05 -20.02 20.44
N MET A 36 7.86 -20.02 19.85
CA MET A 36 6.59 -20.06 20.57
C MET A 36 6.48 -21.31 21.46
N HIS A 37 6.86 -22.48 20.92
CA HIS A 37 6.87 -23.72 21.67
C HIS A 37 7.90 -23.72 22.82
N LEU A 38 9.15 -23.30 22.55
CA LEU A 38 10.23 -23.25 23.54
C LEU A 38 9.97 -22.24 24.67
N SER A 39 9.33 -21.10 24.34
CA SER A 39 9.05 -20.02 25.31
C SER A 39 7.70 -20.17 26.03
N GLY A 40 6.82 -21.06 25.57
CA GLY A 40 5.45 -21.19 26.06
C GLY A 40 4.57 -19.96 25.79
N LEU A 41 5.03 -19.03 24.93
CA LEU A 41 4.28 -17.84 24.55
C LEU A 41 3.20 -18.19 23.52
N GLN A 42 2.21 -17.32 23.38
CA GLN A 42 1.28 -17.36 22.24
C GLN A 42 1.78 -16.43 21.13
N ALA A 43 1.40 -16.68 19.88
CA ALA A 43 1.79 -15.87 18.72
C ALA A 43 1.49 -14.37 18.89
N SER A 44 0.37 -14.03 19.53
CA SER A 44 -0.01 -12.65 19.85
C SER A 44 0.95 -11.96 20.83
N SER A 45 1.65 -12.72 21.67
CA SER A 45 2.66 -12.20 22.60
C SER A 45 4.02 -12.06 21.94
N LEU A 46 4.36 -12.97 21.01
CA LEU A 46 5.61 -12.91 20.24
C LEU A 46 5.71 -11.62 19.41
N TYR A 47 4.61 -11.21 18.78
CA TYR A 47 4.58 -10.04 17.89
C TYR A 47 4.12 -8.74 18.55
N ARG A 48 3.92 -8.70 19.87
CA ARG A 48 3.28 -7.56 20.57
C ARG A 48 4.01 -6.21 20.38
N ASN A 49 5.32 -6.24 20.15
CA ASN A 49 6.15 -5.04 19.94
C ASN A 49 6.95 -5.11 18.62
N ILE A 50 6.54 -5.97 17.70
CA ILE A 50 7.23 -6.18 16.42
C ILE A 50 6.42 -5.49 15.33
N PHE A 51 7.06 -4.59 14.59
CA PHE A 51 6.42 -3.89 13.48
C PHE A 51 7.43 -3.53 12.39
N ILE A 52 6.93 -3.42 11.16
CA ILE A 52 7.67 -2.93 10.01
C ILE A 52 7.24 -1.48 9.77
N PRO A 53 8.15 -0.50 9.90
CA PRO A 53 7.83 0.88 9.59
C PRO A 53 7.52 1.06 8.10
N VAL A 54 6.45 1.78 7.80
CA VAL A 54 6.02 2.13 6.45
C VAL A 54 5.96 3.66 6.34
N TYR A 55 6.76 4.20 5.44
CA TYR A 55 6.84 5.63 5.16
C TYR A 55 6.00 5.97 3.93
N THR A 56 5.24 7.06 4.02
CA THR A 56 4.49 7.67 2.92
C THR A 56 4.89 9.13 2.78
N GLU A 57 4.61 9.75 1.63
CA GLU A 57 4.95 11.15 1.41
C GLU A 57 4.21 12.10 2.36
N ASP A 58 2.90 11.89 2.51
CA ASP A 58 2.06 12.76 3.31
C ASP A 58 0.81 12.04 3.85
N ASP A 59 -0.04 12.81 4.53
CA ASP A 59 -1.28 12.34 5.15
C ASP A 59 -2.30 11.78 4.14
N GLU A 60 -2.31 12.30 2.92
CA GLU A 60 -3.24 11.90 1.89
C GLU A 60 -2.85 10.54 1.29
N ALA A 61 -1.56 10.39 0.96
CA ALA A 61 -1.00 9.10 0.55
C ALA A 61 -1.28 8.02 1.61
N ARG A 62 -1.09 8.37 2.90
CA ARG A 62 -1.37 7.46 4.03
C ARG A 62 -2.85 7.10 4.11
N PHE A 63 -3.73 8.07 3.93
CA PHE A 63 -5.18 7.86 3.96
C PHE A 63 -5.66 6.94 2.83
N PHE A 64 -5.15 7.13 1.61
CA PHE A 64 -5.45 6.24 0.50
C PHE A 64 -4.89 4.83 0.74
N LEU A 65 -3.64 4.74 1.18
CA LEU A 65 -2.98 3.47 1.49
C LEU A 65 -3.79 2.64 2.49
N GLN A 66 -4.28 3.24 3.58
CA GLN A 66 -5.09 2.53 4.58
C GLN A 66 -6.31 1.83 3.95
N HIS A 67 -7.04 2.55 3.09
CA HIS A 67 -8.23 2.01 2.41
C HIS A 67 -7.86 0.94 1.38
N LEU A 68 -6.74 1.13 0.69
CA LEU A 68 -6.21 0.15 -0.25
C LEU A 68 -5.82 -1.15 0.47
N LEU A 69 -5.12 -1.06 1.60
CA LEU A 69 -4.75 -2.23 2.40
C LEU A 69 -5.97 -2.94 2.99
N ASP A 70 -6.97 -2.18 3.45
CA ASP A 70 -8.24 -2.74 3.89
C ASP A 70 -8.92 -3.54 2.78
N TYR A 71 -9.03 -2.97 1.58
CA TYR A 71 -9.59 -3.65 0.42
C TYR A 71 -8.81 -4.92 0.08
N ILE A 72 -7.47 -4.84 0.04
CA ILE A 72 -6.62 -6.00 -0.23
C ILE A 72 -6.88 -7.10 0.81
N SER A 73 -6.87 -6.77 2.10
CA SER A 73 -7.04 -7.76 3.18
C SER A 73 -8.43 -8.41 3.21
N LYS A 74 -9.47 -7.70 2.75
CA LYS A 74 -10.86 -8.18 2.83
C LYS A 74 -11.29 -8.91 1.57
N THR A 75 -10.78 -8.50 0.42
CA THR A 75 -11.32 -8.92 -0.88
C THR A 75 -10.29 -9.65 -1.74
N LEU A 76 -9.06 -9.13 -1.84
CA LEU A 76 -8.08 -9.64 -2.81
C LEU A 76 -7.21 -10.77 -2.25
N ASP A 77 -6.81 -10.65 -0.99
CA ASP A 77 -5.84 -11.53 -0.33
C ASP A 77 -6.11 -11.56 1.17
N THR A 78 -6.96 -12.49 1.58
CA THR A 78 -7.36 -12.65 2.99
C THR A 78 -6.19 -13.07 3.89
N GLY A 79 -5.14 -13.70 3.31
CA GLY A 79 -3.91 -14.02 4.02
C GLY A 79 -3.10 -12.79 4.44
N PHE A 80 -3.35 -11.63 3.83
CA PHE A 80 -2.68 -10.38 4.20
C PHE A 80 -3.14 -9.82 5.55
N ALA A 81 -4.33 -10.18 6.05
CA ALA A 81 -4.92 -9.55 7.23
C ALA A 81 -4.00 -9.58 8.48
N SER A 82 -3.31 -10.70 8.71
CA SER A 82 -2.36 -10.84 9.81
C SER A 82 -1.10 -10.00 9.61
N ALA A 83 -0.54 -10.00 8.40
CA ALA A 83 0.65 -9.23 8.05
C ALA A 83 0.40 -7.73 8.06
N LYS A 84 -0.80 -7.28 7.68
CA LYS A 84 -1.23 -5.89 7.73
C LYS A 84 -1.10 -5.30 9.14
N ASN A 85 -1.40 -6.07 10.18
CA ASN A 85 -1.31 -5.61 11.58
C ASN A 85 0.14 -5.37 12.05
N LEU A 86 1.13 -5.89 11.31
CA LEU A 86 2.55 -5.66 11.58
C LEU A 86 3.09 -4.42 10.88
N LEU A 87 2.31 -3.77 10.02
CA LEU A 87 2.71 -2.53 9.34
C LEU A 87 2.41 -1.32 10.23
N HIS A 88 3.45 -0.55 10.56
CA HIS A 88 3.32 0.69 11.29
C HIS A 88 3.49 1.89 10.35
N PHE A 89 2.43 2.66 10.13
CA PHE A 89 2.51 3.87 9.32
C PHE A 89 3.16 5.01 10.11
N VAL A 90 4.28 5.51 9.59
CA VAL A 90 4.99 6.63 10.21
C VAL A 90 4.22 7.93 9.90
N GLU A 91 3.86 8.67 10.95
CA GLU A 91 3.16 9.97 10.88
C GLU A 91 4.14 11.11 10.58
N ALA A 92 4.87 11.00 9.46
CA ALA A 92 5.77 12.04 8.96
C ALA A 92 5.35 12.46 7.56
N ASN A 93 5.54 13.75 7.26
CA ASN A 93 5.32 14.32 5.92
C ASN A 93 6.69 14.65 5.31
N ILE A 94 7.11 13.86 4.33
CA ILE A 94 8.44 13.90 3.72
C ILE A 94 8.29 13.82 2.20
N GLY A 95 8.87 14.77 1.46
CA GLY A 95 8.79 14.77 -0.01
C GLY A 95 9.45 13.54 -0.65
N SER A 96 8.98 13.17 -1.85
CA SER A 96 9.43 12.01 -2.61
C SER A 96 10.95 11.91 -2.78
N ASP A 97 11.62 13.01 -3.12
CA ASP A 97 13.08 13.04 -3.31
C ASP A 97 13.86 12.77 -2.02
N ALA A 98 13.37 13.32 -0.90
CA ALA A 98 13.97 13.12 0.42
C ALA A 98 13.77 11.68 0.88
N LEU A 99 12.55 11.12 0.72
CA LEU A 99 12.28 9.71 1.00
C LEU A 99 13.14 8.79 0.12
N THR A 100 13.22 9.06 -1.18
CA THR A 100 14.00 8.25 -2.12
C THR A 100 15.49 8.28 -1.77
N SER A 101 16.03 9.45 -1.43
CA SER A 101 17.43 9.60 -1.00
C SER A 101 17.70 8.85 0.29
N LEU A 102 16.79 8.96 1.26
CA LEU A 102 16.88 8.26 2.55
C LEU A 102 16.90 6.74 2.38
N PHE A 103 16.01 6.21 1.53
CA PHE A 103 15.93 4.78 1.23
C PHE A 103 16.99 4.30 0.23
N ARG A 104 17.76 5.16 -0.41
CA ARG A 104 18.91 4.77 -1.23
C ARG A 104 20.24 4.85 -0.49
N ASP A 105 20.27 5.48 0.68
CA ASP A 105 21.45 5.47 1.54
C ASP A 105 21.69 4.06 2.09
N LEU A 106 22.69 3.40 1.52
CA LEU A 106 23.11 2.05 1.88
C LEU A 106 23.51 1.94 3.35
N LYS A 107 24.09 2.98 3.95
CA LYS A 107 24.48 2.93 5.37
C LYS A 107 23.25 2.90 6.26
N MET A 108 22.20 3.66 5.94
CA MET A 108 20.95 3.66 6.70
C MET A 108 20.13 2.38 6.46
N ASN A 109 20.04 1.90 5.22
CA ASN A 109 19.36 0.63 4.90
C ASN A 109 20.01 -0.60 5.54
N GLN A 110 21.35 -0.62 5.63
CA GLN A 110 22.06 -1.75 6.21
C GLN A 110 22.00 -1.76 7.74
N SER A 111 21.98 -0.58 8.38
CA SER A 111 22.11 -0.45 9.83
C SER A 111 20.79 -0.29 10.60
N SER A 112 19.75 0.34 10.03
CA SER A 112 18.62 0.84 10.86
C SER A 112 17.26 0.92 10.15
N MET A 113 17.20 1.30 8.87
CA MET A 113 15.94 1.52 8.13
C MET A 113 15.52 0.28 7.34
N ARG A 114 15.18 -0.79 8.07
CA ARG A 114 14.60 -2.01 7.50
C ARG A 114 13.09 -1.81 7.27
N SER A 115 12.74 -0.75 6.55
CA SER A 115 11.38 -0.24 6.39
C SER A 115 10.88 -0.38 4.95
N ILE A 116 9.61 -0.07 4.72
CA ILE A 116 9.00 0.02 3.39
C ILE A 116 8.72 1.49 3.09
N CYS A 117 9.04 1.94 1.87
CA CYS A 117 8.68 3.27 1.38
C CYS A 117 7.56 3.13 0.35
N ILE A 118 6.50 3.91 0.50
CA ILE A 118 5.38 3.96 -0.42
C ILE A 118 5.22 5.40 -0.91
N LEU A 119 5.58 5.63 -2.17
CA LEU A 119 5.51 6.94 -2.82
C LEU A 119 4.14 7.15 -3.48
N ASP A 120 3.87 8.39 -3.92
CA ASP A 120 2.70 8.71 -4.72
C ASP A 120 2.69 7.96 -6.06
N GLY A 121 1.51 7.87 -6.68
CA GLY A 121 1.30 7.04 -7.87
C GLY A 121 1.97 7.55 -9.14
N ASP A 122 2.52 8.76 -9.15
CA ASP A 122 3.33 9.28 -10.26
C ASP A 122 4.83 8.92 -10.15
N GLN A 123 5.25 8.33 -9.03
CA GLN A 123 6.64 7.93 -8.82
C GLN A 123 6.91 6.51 -9.33
N MET A 124 8.19 6.19 -9.52
CA MET A 124 8.63 4.85 -9.92
C MET A 124 9.01 4.00 -8.72
N SER A 125 8.52 2.75 -8.68
CA SER A 125 8.97 1.75 -7.70
C SER A 125 10.45 1.42 -7.88
N ASP A 126 11.15 1.18 -6.78
CA ASP A 126 12.53 0.69 -6.71
C ASP A 126 12.58 -0.52 -5.75
N PRO A 127 12.27 -1.73 -6.25
CA PRO A 127 12.16 -2.94 -5.41
C PRO A 127 13.46 -3.36 -4.72
N LYS A 128 14.61 -2.82 -5.15
CA LYS A 128 15.92 -3.06 -4.52
C LYS A 128 16.00 -2.35 -3.16
N HIS A 129 15.36 -1.21 -3.05
CA HIS A 129 15.37 -0.34 -1.86
C HIS A 129 14.03 -0.37 -1.10
N HIS A 130 13.17 -1.36 -1.36
CA HIS A 130 11.83 -1.47 -0.76
C HIS A 130 10.94 -0.23 -0.99
N ILE A 131 11.17 0.47 -2.10
CA ILE A 131 10.35 1.59 -2.54
C ILE A 131 9.32 1.07 -3.52
N ILE A 132 8.04 1.32 -3.23
CA ILE A 132 6.92 1.01 -4.13
C ILE A 132 6.10 2.29 -4.32
N ALA A 133 5.30 2.34 -5.38
CA ALA A 133 4.43 3.48 -5.66
C ALA A 133 2.96 3.09 -5.49
N LEU A 134 2.13 4.02 -5.02
CA LEU A 134 0.68 3.84 -4.97
C LEU A 134 0.12 3.54 -6.37
N PRO A 135 -0.92 2.70 -6.49
CA PRO A 135 -1.55 2.47 -7.78
C PRO A 135 -2.30 3.73 -8.25
N GLY A 136 -2.55 3.86 -9.54
CA GLY A 136 -3.36 4.94 -10.12
C GLY A 136 -2.58 5.95 -10.98
N GLY A 137 -1.26 5.88 -11.04
CA GLY A 137 -0.45 6.66 -12.01
C GLY A 137 -0.38 8.17 -11.73
N SER A 138 -0.95 8.63 -10.63
CA SER A 138 -1.00 10.04 -10.22
C SER A 138 -1.14 10.11 -8.71
N PRO A 139 -0.77 11.24 -8.08
CA PRO A 139 -1.03 11.49 -6.68
C PRO A 139 -2.53 11.38 -6.36
N PRO A 140 -2.90 10.96 -5.13
CA PRO A 140 -4.30 10.74 -4.79
C PRO A 140 -5.20 11.97 -5.02
N ASP A 141 -4.69 13.19 -4.82
CA ASP A 141 -5.44 14.46 -4.96
C ASP A 141 -5.90 14.73 -6.38
N ARG A 142 -5.29 14.06 -7.37
CA ARG A 142 -5.63 14.18 -8.79
C ARG A 142 -6.27 12.92 -9.35
N MET A 143 -5.82 11.76 -8.87
CA MET A 143 -6.28 10.46 -9.35
C MET A 143 -7.80 10.31 -9.21
N PHE A 144 -8.39 10.74 -8.08
CA PHE A 144 -9.84 10.63 -7.90
C PHE A 144 -10.63 11.61 -8.77
N SER A 145 -10.07 12.78 -9.11
CA SER A 145 -10.67 13.70 -10.08
C SER A 145 -10.68 13.09 -11.49
N ILE A 146 -9.60 12.41 -11.88
CA ILE A 146 -9.51 11.67 -13.16
C ILE A 146 -10.57 10.57 -13.18
N PHE A 147 -10.64 9.74 -12.15
CA PHE A 147 -11.62 8.67 -12.08
C PHE A 147 -13.07 9.20 -12.02
N LEU A 148 -13.30 10.32 -11.35
CA LEU A 148 -14.62 10.96 -11.32
C LEU A 148 -15.08 11.36 -12.74
N ARG A 149 -14.16 11.78 -13.63
CA ARG A 149 -14.51 12.01 -15.04
C ARG A 149 -14.91 10.74 -15.75
N GLU A 150 -14.22 9.62 -15.49
CA GLU A 150 -14.61 8.32 -16.05
C GLU A 150 -16.01 7.92 -15.58
N LEU A 151 -16.31 8.08 -14.29
CA LEU A 151 -17.65 7.80 -13.72
C LEU A 151 -18.77 8.63 -14.39
N MET A 152 -18.44 9.83 -14.88
CA MET A 152 -19.39 10.67 -15.60
C MET A 152 -19.70 10.16 -17.01
N THR A 153 -18.87 9.28 -17.58
CA THR A 153 -19.02 8.77 -18.95
C THR A 153 -19.80 7.45 -19.02
N GLY A 154 -20.79 7.39 -19.90
CA GLY A 154 -21.53 6.16 -20.20
C GLY A 154 -22.51 5.70 -19.13
N GLU A 155 -23.17 4.56 -19.41
CA GLU A 155 -24.17 3.94 -18.52
C GLU A 155 -23.57 2.88 -17.58
N ALA A 156 -22.33 2.43 -17.84
CA ALA A 156 -21.63 1.41 -17.06
C ALA A 156 -21.44 1.79 -15.57
N HIS A 157 -21.52 3.09 -15.26
CA HIS A 157 -21.34 3.63 -13.91
C HIS A 157 -22.67 4.05 -13.24
N ASN A 158 -23.82 3.71 -13.81
CA ASN A 158 -25.13 4.09 -13.24
C ASN A 158 -25.33 3.54 -11.82
N ALA A 159 -24.80 2.34 -11.51
CA ALA A 159 -24.87 1.76 -10.17
C ALA A 159 -24.24 2.68 -9.11
N PHE A 160 -23.04 3.22 -9.38
CA PHE A 160 -22.40 4.20 -8.51
C PHE A 160 -23.29 5.42 -8.29
N TRP A 161 -23.87 5.97 -9.37
CA TRP A 161 -24.74 7.15 -9.26
C TRP A 161 -26.01 6.89 -8.47
N HIS A 162 -26.57 5.68 -8.50
CA HIS A 162 -27.69 5.30 -7.65
C HIS A 162 -27.29 5.16 -6.18
N GLU A 163 -26.12 4.62 -5.88
CA GLU A 163 -25.62 4.49 -4.51
C GLU A 163 -25.35 5.85 -3.86
N VAL A 164 -24.73 6.78 -4.59
CA VAL A 164 -24.36 8.08 -4.02
C VAL A 164 -25.54 9.05 -3.84
N GLN A 165 -26.70 8.77 -4.46
CA GLN A 165 -27.93 9.54 -4.28
C GLN A 165 -28.39 9.57 -2.82
N ALA A 166 -28.25 8.46 -2.09
CA ALA A 166 -28.60 8.38 -0.68
C ALA A 166 -27.76 9.32 0.21
N PHE A 167 -26.58 9.73 -0.29
CA PHE A 167 -25.68 10.68 0.37
C PHE A 167 -25.84 12.11 -0.15
N GLY A 168 -26.84 12.38 -1.01
CA GLY A 168 -27.11 13.69 -1.57
C GLY A 168 -26.23 14.08 -2.77
N TYR A 169 -25.46 13.14 -3.32
CA TYR A 169 -24.61 13.39 -4.49
C TYR A 169 -25.27 12.95 -5.79
N SER A 170 -24.90 13.63 -6.88
CA SER A 170 -25.41 13.36 -8.22
C SER A 170 -24.36 13.71 -9.28
N LYS A 171 -24.66 13.40 -10.54
CA LYS A 171 -23.86 13.87 -11.68
C LYS A 171 -23.75 15.40 -11.73
N LEU A 172 -24.76 16.14 -11.25
CA LEU A 172 -24.71 17.60 -11.16
C LEU A 172 -23.65 18.04 -10.14
N THR A 173 -23.70 17.47 -8.93
CA THR A 173 -22.70 17.74 -7.89
C THR A 173 -21.29 17.39 -8.36
N ALA A 174 -21.13 16.25 -9.03
CA ALA A 174 -19.84 15.85 -9.61
C ALA A 174 -19.35 16.81 -10.69
N SER A 175 -20.26 17.32 -11.54
CA SER A 175 -19.91 18.33 -12.53
C SER A 175 -19.39 19.60 -11.88
N ASP A 176 -19.98 20.04 -10.77
CA ASP A 176 -19.54 21.26 -10.08
C ASP A 176 -18.19 21.03 -9.38
N VAL A 177 -18.01 19.89 -8.70
CA VAL A 177 -16.71 19.48 -8.12
C VAL A 177 -15.60 19.45 -9.18
N LEU A 178 -15.89 18.92 -10.38
CA LEU A 178 -14.93 18.88 -11.49
C LEU A 178 -14.62 20.27 -12.06
N LYS A 179 -15.61 21.17 -12.17
CA LYS A 179 -15.38 22.57 -12.57
C LYS A 179 -14.50 23.29 -11.56
N ASP A 180 -14.75 23.09 -10.26
CA ASP A 180 -13.94 23.67 -9.19
C ASP A 180 -12.49 23.19 -9.29
N PHE A 181 -12.28 21.90 -9.61
CA PHE A 181 -10.96 21.34 -9.87
C PHE A 181 -10.31 21.94 -11.12
N ASP A 182 -11.06 22.08 -12.22
CA ASP A 182 -10.57 22.66 -13.48
C ASP A 182 -10.17 24.13 -13.33
N SER A 183 -10.85 24.88 -12.45
CA SER A 183 -10.50 26.27 -12.13
C SER A 183 -9.10 26.45 -11.54
N ILE A 184 -8.48 25.38 -11.02
CA ILE A 184 -7.10 25.42 -10.50
C ILE A 184 -6.13 25.83 -11.61
N ALA A 185 -6.32 25.32 -12.84
CA ALA A 185 -5.46 25.64 -13.97
C ALA A 185 -5.56 27.13 -14.32
N GLU A 186 -6.77 27.70 -14.25
CA GLU A 186 -7.03 29.12 -14.49
C GLU A 186 -6.35 29.99 -13.43
N LYS A 187 -6.51 29.65 -12.14
CA LYS A 187 -5.83 30.34 -11.02
C LYS A 187 -4.31 30.34 -11.16
N ILE A 188 -3.72 29.23 -11.59
CA ILE A 188 -2.26 29.15 -11.83
C ILE A 188 -1.85 30.03 -13.01
N ALA A 189 -2.65 30.09 -14.08
CA ALA A 189 -2.39 30.95 -15.22
C ALA A 189 -2.46 32.44 -14.83
N GLU A 190 -3.43 32.83 -14.01
CA GLU A 190 -3.54 34.18 -13.45
C GLU A 190 -2.32 34.57 -12.61
N GLU A 191 -1.90 33.71 -11.67
CA GLU A 191 -0.71 33.91 -10.84
C GLU A 191 0.56 34.07 -11.69
N LYS A 192 0.70 33.25 -12.74
CA LYS A 192 1.80 33.35 -13.70
C LYS A 192 1.78 34.68 -14.45
N SER A 193 0.61 35.14 -14.88
CA SER A 193 0.44 36.43 -15.57
C SER A 193 0.75 37.63 -14.65
N ALA A 194 0.50 37.48 -13.35
CA ALA A 194 0.85 38.46 -12.32
C ALA A 194 2.34 38.45 -11.92
N GLY A 195 3.17 37.60 -12.55
CA GLY A 195 4.60 37.48 -12.25
C GLY A 195 4.92 36.81 -10.91
N ARG A 196 3.95 36.11 -10.30
CA ARG A 196 4.13 35.39 -9.03
C ARG A 196 4.66 33.98 -9.28
N SER A 197 5.37 33.44 -8.28
CA SER A 197 5.89 32.07 -8.34
C SER A 197 4.73 31.07 -8.29
N THR A 198 4.71 30.13 -9.23
CA THR A 198 3.72 29.05 -9.33
C THR A 198 4.27 27.70 -8.88
N HIS A 199 5.51 27.67 -8.39
CA HIS A 199 6.16 26.44 -7.96
C HIS A 199 5.38 25.79 -6.79
N GLY A 200 4.92 24.55 -6.99
CA GLY A 200 4.15 23.81 -5.99
C GLY A 200 2.69 24.27 -5.83
N LEU A 201 2.26 25.32 -6.53
CA LEU A 201 0.92 25.88 -6.38
C LEU A 201 -0.18 24.88 -6.78
N GLN A 202 0.06 24.09 -7.84
CA GLN A 202 -0.83 23.00 -8.24
C GLN A 202 -1.08 22.02 -7.09
N ARG A 203 -0.02 21.55 -6.40
CA ARG A 203 -0.16 20.58 -5.30
C ARG A 203 -0.92 21.18 -4.12
N ILE A 204 -0.68 22.46 -3.80
CA ILE A 204 -1.37 23.17 -2.71
C ILE A 204 -2.87 23.26 -3.01
N LEU A 205 -3.24 23.71 -4.22
CA LEU A 205 -4.63 23.91 -4.60
C LEU A 205 -5.38 22.59 -4.78
N SER A 206 -4.76 21.58 -5.41
CA SER A 206 -5.37 20.25 -5.54
C SER A 206 -5.68 19.61 -4.19
N LYS A 207 -4.75 19.71 -3.22
CA LYS A 207 -4.97 19.21 -1.86
C LYS A 207 -6.07 19.95 -1.11
N ALA A 208 -6.15 21.26 -1.30
CA ALA A 208 -7.23 22.06 -0.74
C ALA A 208 -8.59 21.62 -1.29
N HIS A 209 -8.69 21.42 -2.61
CA HIS A 209 -9.88 20.89 -3.28
C HIS A 209 -10.26 19.49 -2.79
N PHE A 210 -9.29 18.58 -2.70
CA PHE A 210 -9.52 17.24 -2.17
C PHE A 210 -10.08 17.28 -0.74
N LYS A 211 -9.51 18.14 0.11
CA LYS A 211 -9.96 18.30 1.50
C LYS A 211 -11.37 18.89 1.59
N GLU A 212 -11.70 19.86 0.74
CA GLU A 212 -13.02 20.48 0.66
C GLU A 212 -14.11 19.47 0.28
N HIS A 213 -13.84 18.61 -0.70
CA HIS A 213 -14.79 17.60 -1.19
C HIS A 213 -14.54 16.20 -0.64
N ARG A 214 -13.83 16.07 0.48
CA ARG A 214 -13.33 14.79 1.02
C ARG A 214 -14.42 13.73 1.16
N ALA A 215 -15.60 14.11 1.65
CA ALA A 215 -16.72 13.18 1.83
C ALA A 215 -17.20 12.57 0.51
N PHE A 216 -17.20 13.35 -0.57
CA PHE A 216 -17.56 12.85 -1.89
C PHE A 216 -16.43 12.00 -2.48
N TYR A 217 -15.19 12.47 -2.38
CA TYR A 217 -14.03 11.70 -2.85
C TYR A 217 -13.86 10.37 -2.11
N ASP A 218 -14.31 10.27 -0.85
CA ASP A 218 -14.34 9.00 -0.12
C ASP A 218 -15.25 7.96 -0.79
N LEU A 219 -16.36 8.38 -1.39
CA LEU A 219 -17.26 7.53 -2.17
C LEU A 219 -16.65 7.18 -3.53
N VAL A 220 -16.08 8.17 -4.23
CA VAL A 220 -15.38 7.99 -5.51
C VAL A 220 -14.23 6.99 -5.38
N ARG A 221 -13.43 7.11 -4.32
CA ARG A 221 -12.35 6.16 -4.01
C ARG A 221 -12.87 4.75 -3.77
N LYS A 222 -13.96 4.57 -3.02
CA LYS A 222 -14.54 3.24 -2.78
C LYS A 222 -14.94 2.58 -4.11
N ALA A 223 -15.55 3.36 -5.01
CA ALA A 223 -15.85 2.90 -6.36
C ALA A 223 -14.58 2.58 -7.17
N TRP A 224 -13.51 3.38 -7.02
CA TRP A 224 -12.24 3.11 -7.69
C TRP A 224 -11.62 1.79 -7.25
N LEU A 225 -11.71 1.43 -5.97
CA LEU A 225 -11.15 0.17 -5.43
C LEU A 225 -11.82 -1.08 -6.01
N VAL A 226 -13.09 -1.01 -6.37
CA VAL A 226 -13.86 -2.13 -6.94
C VAL A 226 -13.98 -2.09 -8.47
N ASN A 227 -13.54 -1.00 -9.10
CA ASN A 227 -13.57 -0.85 -10.55
C ASN A 227 -12.69 -1.89 -11.24
N GLU A 228 -13.16 -2.50 -12.33
CA GLU A 228 -12.40 -3.52 -13.06
C GLU A 228 -11.08 -2.94 -13.64
N GLY A 229 -11.13 -1.71 -14.15
CA GLY A 229 -9.98 -1.03 -14.75
C GLY A 229 -8.83 -0.77 -13.76
N SER A 230 -9.11 -0.67 -12.47
CA SER A 230 -8.08 -0.45 -11.43
C SER A 230 -7.47 -1.75 -10.91
N GLN A 231 -8.11 -2.91 -11.12
CA GLN A 231 -7.71 -4.17 -10.48
C GLN A 231 -6.30 -4.60 -10.88
N ALA A 232 -5.89 -4.38 -12.12
CA ALA A 232 -4.54 -4.71 -12.57
C ALA A 232 -3.47 -3.92 -11.79
N ALA A 233 -3.70 -2.62 -11.58
CA ALA A 233 -2.80 -1.76 -10.82
C ALA A 233 -2.78 -2.14 -9.33
N ILE A 234 -3.94 -2.47 -8.74
CA ILE A 234 -4.06 -2.91 -7.34
C ILE A 234 -3.32 -4.25 -7.13
N ARG A 235 -3.47 -5.21 -8.04
CA ARG A 235 -2.74 -6.50 -7.98
C ARG A 235 -1.23 -6.32 -8.10
N LYS A 236 -0.79 -5.44 -9.00
CA LYS A 236 0.63 -5.07 -9.11
C LYS A 236 1.14 -4.51 -7.79
N PHE A 237 0.46 -3.52 -7.22
CA PHE A 237 0.80 -2.93 -5.93
C PHE A 237 0.87 -3.98 -4.81
N ARG A 238 -0.14 -4.86 -4.70
CA ARG A 238 -0.15 -5.95 -3.70
C ARG A 238 1.08 -6.85 -3.84
N ASN A 239 1.46 -7.20 -5.06
CA ASN A 239 2.62 -8.08 -5.30
C ASN A 239 3.94 -7.38 -4.95
N GLU A 240 4.08 -6.09 -5.27
CA GLU A 240 5.24 -5.30 -4.88
C GLU A 240 5.32 -5.15 -3.34
N LEU A 241 4.19 -4.89 -2.69
CA LEU A 241 4.10 -4.82 -1.22
C LEU A 241 4.43 -6.16 -0.57
N PHE A 242 3.93 -7.27 -1.11
CA PHE A 242 4.26 -8.62 -0.64
C PHE A 242 5.77 -8.88 -0.73
N ALA A 243 6.40 -8.55 -1.86
CA ALA A 243 7.84 -8.71 -2.04
C ALA A 243 8.64 -7.84 -1.05
N ALA A 244 8.24 -6.58 -0.85
CA ALA A 244 8.86 -5.68 0.14
C ALA A 244 8.68 -6.21 1.57
N PHE A 245 7.49 -6.72 1.91
CA PHE A 245 7.21 -7.33 3.20
C PHE A 245 8.09 -8.55 3.46
N LYS A 246 8.18 -9.50 2.51
CA LYS A 246 9.01 -10.71 2.68
C LYS A 246 10.47 -10.36 2.95
N LYS A 247 11.01 -9.37 2.23
CA LYS A 247 12.39 -8.89 2.42
C LYS A 247 12.59 -8.22 3.78
N THR A 248 11.60 -7.48 4.27
CA THR A 248 11.70 -6.72 5.52
C THR A 248 11.38 -7.55 6.77
N ALA A 249 10.47 -8.52 6.66
CA ALA A 249 10.01 -9.38 7.76
C ALA A 249 11.14 -10.10 8.49
N ALA A 250 12.07 -10.71 7.74
CA ALA A 250 13.21 -11.43 8.30
C ALA A 250 14.08 -10.56 9.22
N PHE A 251 14.10 -9.25 8.99
CA PHE A 251 14.90 -8.31 9.76
C PHE A 251 14.24 -7.84 11.05
N HIS A 252 12.93 -8.02 11.16
CA HIS A 252 12.15 -7.72 12.36
C HIS A 252 11.80 -8.99 13.14
N SER A 253 12.47 -10.12 12.85
CA SER A 253 12.17 -11.43 13.44
C SER A 253 10.72 -11.87 13.21
N ILE A 254 10.14 -11.45 12.07
CA ILE A 254 8.81 -11.87 11.65
C ILE A 254 8.93 -13.10 10.77
N ASP A 255 8.19 -14.17 11.09
CA ASP A 255 8.03 -15.27 10.16
C ASP A 255 7.29 -14.78 8.92
N ALA A 256 8.02 -14.74 7.82
CA ALA A 256 7.50 -14.24 6.55
C ALA A 256 6.23 -15.01 6.12
N ARG A 257 6.05 -16.27 6.52
CA ARG A 257 4.87 -17.11 6.21
C ARG A 257 3.57 -16.56 6.80
N ILE A 258 3.63 -15.61 7.74
CA ILE A 258 2.45 -14.89 8.24
C ILE A 258 1.66 -14.20 7.12
N TRP A 259 2.35 -13.83 6.03
CA TRP A 259 1.72 -13.50 4.76
C TRP A 259 1.94 -14.67 3.78
N PRO A 260 0.94 -15.54 3.56
CA PRO A 260 1.09 -16.64 2.61
C PRO A 260 1.21 -16.10 1.18
N GLN A 261 2.02 -16.78 0.37
CA GLN A 261 2.00 -16.57 -1.08
C GLN A 261 0.61 -16.98 -1.57
N LEU A 262 -0.04 -16.16 -2.40
CA LEU A 262 -1.22 -16.62 -3.12
C LEU A 262 -0.76 -17.78 -4.01
N THR A 263 -1.20 -18.99 -3.70
CA THR A 263 -1.04 -20.12 -4.59
C THR A 263 -1.84 -19.82 -5.84
N THR A 264 -1.18 -19.86 -7.00
CA THR A 264 -1.85 -19.90 -8.29
C THR A 264 -2.49 -21.29 -8.45
N GLU A 265 -3.43 -21.65 -7.57
CA GLU A 265 -4.27 -22.82 -7.81
C GLU A 265 -5.29 -22.41 -8.87
N ALA A 266 -4.91 -22.83 -10.08
CA ALA A 266 -5.71 -23.02 -11.27
C ALA A 266 -7.20 -22.63 -11.11
N ALA A 267 -7.56 -21.58 -11.86
CA ALA A 267 -8.72 -21.68 -12.72
C ALA A 267 -8.75 -23.11 -13.33
N ALA A 268 -9.66 -23.94 -12.83
CA ALA A 268 -10.05 -25.19 -13.47
C ALA A 268 -10.92 -24.87 -14.69
#